data_AF-A0A131Z067-F1
#
_entry.id   AF-A0A131Z067-F1
#
_cell.length_a   1.000
_cell.length_b   1.000
_cell.length_c   1.000
_cell.angle_alpha   90.00
_cell.angle_beta   90.00
_cell.angle_gamma   90.00
#
_symmetry.space_group_name_H-M   'P 1'
#
loop_
_entity.id
_entity.type
_entity.pdbx_description
1 polymer ?
#
loop_
_entity_poly.entity_id
_entity_poly.type
_entity_poly.pdbx_seq_one_letter_code
_entity_poly.pdbx_strand_id
1 'polypeptide(L)'
;MNFRAATIAVFFTVTFTIAAAQWRPRCYRKPSAGYCYGRLLRWFYDHKARQCRMFTYSGCFGNFNRFSSEQECLQVCSARQRSHPVCGMGPEVGMCNSSVPMWYFDAGMGVCRGFLYSGCGGNSNKFSSCQECMSRCSGDYHARGICKFLTRRFAKQFYKREPTKSRESRRPSESEGNINYPILNAQELREEVGEGYPSPSRPSLPPRLEDSVENSRNRRGWTKGGG
;
A
#
# COMPACT_ATOMS: atom_id res chain seq x y z
N MET A 1 24.03 -3.36 -58.85
CA MET A 1 23.29 -3.19 -57.57
C MET A 1 23.19 -4.55 -56.88
N ASN A 2 23.85 -4.73 -55.72
CA ASN A 2 23.96 -6.03 -55.05
C ASN A 2 22.72 -6.34 -54.21
N PHE A 3 21.80 -7.12 -54.78
CA PHE A 3 20.55 -7.55 -54.12
C PHE A 3 20.79 -8.30 -52.79
N ARG A 4 21.93 -8.99 -52.63
CA ARG A 4 22.30 -9.68 -51.38
C ARG A 4 22.67 -8.72 -50.24
N ALA A 5 23.20 -7.54 -50.54
CA ALA A 5 23.50 -6.52 -49.53
C ALA A 5 22.22 -5.81 -49.05
N ALA A 6 21.26 -5.62 -49.96
CA ALA A 6 19.98 -5.00 -49.65
C ALA A 6 19.09 -5.87 -48.75
N THR A 7 19.09 -7.20 -48.92
CA THR A 7 18.29 -8.11 -48.08
C THR A 7 18.85 -8.27 -46.66
N ILE A 8 20.17 -8.32 -46.50
CA ILE A 8 20.82 -8.37 -45.18
C ILE A 8 20.57 -7.07 -44.40
N ALA A 9 20.63 -5.91 -45.07
CA ALA A 9 20.34 -4.61 -44.44
C ALA A 9 18.90 -4.51 -43.91
N VAL A 10 17.91 -5.04 -44.65
CA VAL A 10 16.50 -5.04 -44.25
C VAL A 10 16.24 -5.94 -43.03
N PHE A 11 16.90 -7.11 -42.93
CA PHE A 11 16.79 -7.98 -41.75
C PHE A 11 17.40 -7.36 -40.49
N PHE A 12 18.53 -6.66 -40.60
CA PHE A 12 19.14 -5.94 -39.47
C PHE A 12 18.28 -4.75 -39.01
N THR A 13 17.62 -4.02 -39.92
CA THR A 13 16.74 -2.92 -39.52
C THR A 13 15.42 -3.41 -38.91
N VAL A 14 14.84 -4.49 -39.44
CA VAL A 14 13.56 -5.04 -38.97
C VAL A 14 13.72 -5.72 -37.60
N THR A 15 14.84 -6.41 -37.34
CA THR A 15 15.12 -7.00 -36.02
C THR A 15 15.45 -5.95 -34.96
N PHE A 16 16.11 -4.84 -35.33
CA PHE A 16 16.40 -3.75 -34.39
C PHE A 16 15.15 -2.93 -34.02
N THR A 17 14.14 -2.85 -34.89
CA THR A 17 12.86 -2.19 -34.57
C THR A 17 11.88 -3.07 -33.80
N ILE A 18 11.91 -4.40 -33.98
CA ILE A 18 10.97 -5.33 -33.31
C ILE A 18 11.40 -5.66 -31.87
N ALA A 19 12.70 -5.56 -31.54
CA ALA A 19 13.22 -5.81 -30.19
C ALA A 19 12.98 -4.66 -29.19
N ALA A 20 12.44 -3.52 -29.62
CA ALA A 20 12.05 -2.41 -28.75
C ALA A 20 10.67 -2.63 -28.11
N ALA A 21 10.38 -3.85 -27.65
CA ALA A 21 9.25 -4.12 -26.76
C ALA A 21 9.51 -3.43 -25.41
N GLN A 22 9.39 -2.09 -25.38
CA GLN A 22 9.34 -1.16 -24.26
C GLN A 22 9.74 -1.74 -22.89
N TRP A 23 10.97 -2.21 -22.76
CA TRP A 23 11.47 -2.65 -21.47
C TRP A 23 11.57 -1.39 -20.59
N ARG A 24 10.80 -1.36 -19.50
CA ARG A 24 10.82 -0.25 -18.53
C ARG A 24 11.45 -0.74 -17.23
N PRO A 25 12.80 -0.80 -17.12
CA PRO A 25 13.49 -1.38 -15.97
C PRO A 25 13.02 -0.84 -14.62
N ARG A 26 12.64 0.46 -14.56
CA ARG A 26 12.14 1.08 -13.31
C ARG A 26 10.91 0.38 -12.75
N CYS A 27 10.00 -0.11 -13.59
CA CYS A 27 8.73 -0.72 -13.16
C CYS A 27 8.91 -2.09 -12.49
N TYR A 28 10.06 -2.74 -12.68
CA TYR A 28 10.37 -4.04 -12.11
C TYR A 28 11.12 -3.95 -10.77
N ARG A 29 11.62 -2.76 -10.41
CA ARG A 29 12.29 -2.55 -9.14
C ARG A 29 11.28 -2.51 -8.00
N LYS A 30 11.63 -3.05 -6.83
CA LYS A 30 10.84 -2.82 -5.60
C LYS A 30 10.80 -1.32 -5.27
N PRO A 31 9.73 -0.79 -4.67
CA PRO A 31 9.73 0.60 -4.21
C PRO A 31 10.85 0.80 -3.18
N SER A 32 11.47 1.98 -3.19
CA SER A 32 12.51 2.32 -2.22
C SER A 32 12.12 3.59 -1.48
N ALA A 33 11.92 3.45 -0.17
CA ALA A 33 11.59 4.55 0.72
C ALA A 33 12.70 5.60 0.76
N GLY A 34 13.97 5.22 0.58
CA GLY A 34 15.11 6.10 0.81
C GLY A 34 15.44 6.25 2.29
N TYR A 35 16.31 7.21 2.62
CA TYR A 35 16.96 7.32 3.94
C TYR A 35 16.69 8.65 4.66
N CYS A 36 15.72 9.44 4.18
CA CYS A 36 15.30 10.67 4.87
C CYS A 36 14.22 10.37 5.93
N TYR A 37 13.61 11.43 6.47
CA TYR A 37 12.61 11.34 7.55
C TYR A 37 11.20 11.78 7.13
N GLY A 38 10.99 12.12 5.86
CA GLY A 38 9.69 12.49 5.34
C GLY A 38 8.71 11.31 5.31
N ARG A 39 7.42 11.63 5.28
CA ARG A 39 6.34 10.64 5.09
C ARG A 39 5.51 11.02 3.88
N LEU A 40 6.15 10.96 2.71
CA LEU A 40 5.53 11.35 1.45
C LEU A 40 4.86 10.13 0.82
N LEU A 41 3.56 10.17 0.76
CA LEU A 41 2.75 9.17 0.09
C LEU A 41 3.00 9.22 -1.43
N ARG A 42 3.37 8.08 -2.02
CA ARG A 42 3.70 7.94 -3.45
C ARG A 42 3.19 6.62 -4.01
N TRP A 43 3.05 6.56 -5.33
CA TRP A 43 2.65 5.35 -6.05
C TRP A 43 3.87 4.60 -6.56
N PHE A 44 3.81 3.27 -6.57
CA PHE A 44 4.78 2.41 -7.24
C PHE A 44 4.04 1.31 -7.99
N TYR A 45 4.66 0.77 -9.03
CA TYR A 45 4.13 -0.37 -9.74
C TYR A 45 4.63 -1.67 -9.11
N ASP A 46 3.71 -2.47 -8.61
CA ASP A 46 3.96 -3.85 -8.21
C ASP A 46 3.80 -4.73 -9.46
N HIS A 47 4.91 -5.14 -10.06
CA HIS A 47 4.89 -5.98 -11.26
C HIS A 47 4.35 -7.40 -11.00
N LYS A 48 4.41 -7.90 -9.77
CA LYS A 48 3.87 -9.22 -9.42
C LYS A 48 2.34 -9.16 -9.34
N ALA A 49 1.83 -8.13 -8.69
CA ALA A 49 0.40 -7.87 -8.63
C ALA A 49 -0.16 -7.27 -9.93
N ARG A 50 0.71 -6.72 -10.80
CA ARG A 50 0.36 -5.90 -11.97
C ARG A 50 -0.57 -4.73 -11.61
N GLN A 51 -0.25 -4.08 -10.50
CA GLN A 51 -1.06 -3.01 -9.91
C GLN A 51 -0.17 -1.86 -9.48
N CYS A 52 -0.66 -0.63 -9.62
CA CYS A 52 -0.10 0.51 -8.93
C CYS A 52 -0.62 0.55 -7.50
N ARG A 53 0.28 0.64 -6.52
CA ARG A 53 -0.01 0.67 -5.09
C ARG A 53 0.73 1.83 -4.43
N MET A 54 0.27 2.26 -3.27
CA MET A 54 0.93 3.33 -2.52
C MET A 54 1.97 2.81 -1.54
N PHE A 55 3.00 3.61 -1.32
CA PHE A 55 4.02 3.41 -0.30
C PHE A 55 4.49 4.75 0.28
N THR A 56 5.17 4.69 1.42
CA THR A 56 5.76 5.86 2.06
C THR A 56 7.18 6.09 1.53
N TYR A 57 7.38 7.23 0.88
CA TYR A 57 8.67 7.74 0.46
C TYR A 57 9.23 8.74 1.48
N SER A 58 10.51 8.57 1.82
CA SER A 58 11.19 9.37 2.85
C SER A 58 11.53 10.79 2.42
N GLY A 59 11.43 11.12 1.13
CA GLY A 59 11.72 12.45 0.59
C GLY A 59 13.08 12.62 -0.08
N CYS A 60 14.02 11.69 0.11
CA CYS A 60 15.29 11.69 -0.63
C CYS A 60 15.75 10.27 -0.98
N PHE A 61 16.71 10.16 -1.90
CA PHE A 61 17.20 8.89 -2.46
C PHE A 61 16.06 8.00 -3.02
N GLY A 62 16.24 6.70 -2.92
CA GLY A 62 15.31 5.70 -3.43
C GLY A 62 15.52 5.41 -4.91
N ASN A 63 14.45 5.02 -5.60
CA ASN A 63 14.49 4.71 -7.02
C ASN A 63 13.29 5.31 -7.78
N PHE A 64 13.29 5.11 -9.09
CA PHE A 64 12.29 5.68 -10.00
C PHE A 64 10.98 4.89 -10.12
N ASN A 65 10.79 3.79 -9.36
CA ASN A 65 9.47 3.18 -9.23
C ASN A 65 8.64 3.98 -8.21
N ARG A 66 8.39 5.24 -8.55
CA ARG A 66 7.79 6.24 -7.67
C ARG A 66 7.11 7.31 -8.51
N PHE A 67 5.80 7.44 -8.34
CA PHE A 67 4.93 8.32 -9.13
C PHE A 67 4.06 9.18 -8.21
N SER A 68 3.61 10.31 -8.74
CA SER A 68 2.77 11.27 -8.02
C SER A 68 1.30 10.83 -7.98
N SER A 69 0.84 10.10 -8.99
CA SER A 69 -0.54 9.59 -9.10
C SER A 69 -0.59 8.13 -9.57
N GLU A 70 -1.72 7.46 -9.29
CA GLU A 70 -1.97 6.11 -9.80
C GLU A 70 -2.01 6.12 -11.33
N GLN A 71 -2.62 7.16 -11.92
CA GLN A 71 -2.71 7.32 -13.37
C GLN A 71 -1.33 7.41 -14.02
N GLU A 72 -0.43 8.24 -13.49
CA GLU A 72 0.95 8.34 -13.98
C GLU A 72 1.66 6.98 -13.89
N CYS A 73 1.53 6.29 -12.76
CA CYS A 73 2.09 4.97 -12.57
C CYS A 73 1.57 3.96 -13.60
N LEU A 74 0.26 3.95 -13.87
CA LEU A 74 -0.38 3.03 -14.82
C LEU A 74 0.05 3.32 -16.26
N GLN A 75 0.05 4.58 -16.67
CA GLN A 75 0.53 5.01 -17.99
C GLN A 75 2.00 4.65 -18.20
N VAL A 76 2.79 4.73 -17.12
CA VAL A 76 4.21 4.40 -17.20
C VAL A 76 4.43 2.89 -17.17
N CYS A 77 3.79 2.13 -16.32
CA CYS A 77 4.23 0.76 -16.02
C CYS A 77 3.27 -0.34 -16.45
N SER A 78 2.00 -0.03 -16.72
CA SER A 78 1.06 -1.04 -17.20
C SER A 78 1.30 -1.34 -18.67
N ALA A 79 1.63 -2.60 -18.98
CA ALA A 79 1.67 -3.08 -20.35
C ALA A 79 0.26 -3.19 -20.98
N ARG A 80 -0.79 -3.21 -20.14
CA ARG A 80 -2.18 -3.27 -20.59
C ARG A 80 -2.77 -1.86 -20.58
N GLN A 81 -3.03 -1.32 -21.76
CA GLN A 81 -3.65 0.01 -21.93
C GLN A 81 -5.05 0.15 -21.29
N ARG A 82 -5.63 -0.94 -20.78
CA ARG A 82 -6.95 -0.98 -20.11
C ARG A 82 -6.89 -0.84 -18.59
N SER A 83 -5.72 -0.60 -18.00
CA SER A 83 -5.66 -0.36 -16.55
C SER A 83 -6.10 1.07 -16.26
N HIS A 84 -7.24 1.20 -15.57
CA HIS A 84 -7.75 2.48 -15.09
C HIS A 84 -7.42 2.68 -13.61
N PRO A 85 -7.31 3.94 -13.14
CA PRO A 85 -7.18 4.25 -11.72
C PRO A 85 -8.34 3.68 -10.94
N VAL A 86 -8.05 3.14 -9.77
CA VAL A 86 -9.04 2.66 -8.81
C VAL A 86 -8.78 3.35 -7.48
N CYS A 87 -7.60 3.11 -6.93
CA CYS A 87 -7.20 3.55 -5.61
C CYS A 87 -6.95 5.07 -5.54
N GLY A 88 -6.72 5.74 -6.67
CA GLY A 88 -6.59 7.19 -6.74
C GLY A 88 -7.91 7.96 -6.79
N MET A 89 -9.05 7.28 -6.96
CA MET A 89 -10.37 7.92 -7.01
C MET A 89 -10.94 8.16 -5.61
N GLY A 90 -11.85 9.12 -5.45
CA GLY A 90 -12.63 9.27 -4.22
C GLY A 90 -13.68 8.17 -4.08
N PRO A 91 -14.25 7.94 -2.88
CA PRO A 91 -15.40 7.07 -2.73
C PRO A 91 -16.64 7.69 -3.38
N GLU A 92 -17.48 6.85 -3.99
CA GLU A 92 -18.80 7.27 -4.47
C GLU A 92 -19.89 6.45 -3.79
N VAL A 93 -20.79 7.14 -3.09
CA VAL A 93 -21.94 6.54 -2.40
C VAL A 93 -22.89 5.91 -3.41
N GLY A 94 -23.05 6.50 -4.60
CA GLY A 94 -24.01 6.05 -5.60
C GLY A 94 -25.40 6.66 -5.39
N MET A 95 -26.41 6.16 -6.13
CA MET A 95 -27.71 6.82 -6.30
C MET A 95 -28.90 6.01 -5.75
N CYS A 96 -28.65 4.84 -5.15
CA CYS A 96 -29.69 4.00 -4.57
C CYS A 96 -29.97 4.37 -3.09
N ASN A 97 -30.84 3.60 -2.42
CA ASN A 97 -31.29 3.89 -1.05
C ASN A 97 -30.86 2.83 -0.01
N SER A 98 -29.93 1.94 -0.33
CA SER A 98 -29.37 0.98 0.63
C SER A 98 -28.24 1.61 1.46
N SER A 99 -27.90 1.00 2.58
CA SER A 99 -26.74 1.39 3.39
C SER A 99 -25.82 0.19 3.58
N VAL A 100 -25.07 -0.13 2.53
CA VAL A 100 -24.18 -1.29 2.49
C VAL A 100 -22.80 -0.86 3.00
N PRO A 101 -22.31 -1.41 4.13
CA PRO A 101 -20.97 -1.08 4.62
C PRO A 101 -19.91 -1.60 3.64
N MET A 102 -19.12 -0.69 3.07
CA MET A 102 -18.06 -0.98 2.10
C MET A 102 -16.77 -0.25 2.48
N TRP A 103 -15.68 -0.59 1.81
CA TRP A 103 -14.36 0.00 2.04
C TRP A 103 -13.87 0.73 0.80
N TYR A 104 -13.21 1.87 0.97
CA TYR A 104 -12.51 2.57 -0.09
C TYR A 104 -11.09 2.89 0.36
N PHE A 105 -10.18 3.07 -0.58
CA PHE A 105 -8.83 3.51 -0.28
C PHE A 105 -8.74 5.02 -0.26
N ASP A 106 -8.31 5.59 0.86
CA ASP A 106 -8.08 7.03 1.01
C ASP A 106 -6.62 7.32 0.65
N ALA A 107 -6.39 7.79 -0.59
CA ALA A 107 -5.05 8.07 -1.09
C ALA A 107 -4.36 9.22 -0.34
N GLY A 108 -5.11 10.12 0.29
CA GLY A 108 -4.54 11.18 1.14
C GLY A 108 -4.00 10.65 2.47
N MET A 109 -4.55 9.54 2.96
CA MET A 109 -4.11 8.89 4.20
C MET A 109 -3.25 7.64 3.98
N GLY A 110 -3.24 7.07 2.76
CA GLY A 110 -2.53 5.84 2.45
C GLY A 110 -3.12 4.59 3.10
N VAL A 111 -4.38 4.66 3.55
CA VAL A 111 -5.08 3.57 4.25
C VAL A 111 -6.53 3.45 3.78
N CYS A 112 -7.11 2.27 3.94
CA CYS A 112 -8.51 2.04 3.64
C CYS A 112 -9.43 2.61 4.74
N ARG A 113 -10.62 3.07 4.35
CA ARG A 113 -11.64 3.57 5.26
C ARG A 113 -13.00 3.00 4.89
N GLY A 114 -13.85 2.80 5.88
CA GLY A 114 -15.21 2.35 5.64
C GLY A 114 -16.13 3.50 5.25
N PHE A 115 -17.13 3.21 4.41
CA PHE A 115 -18.21 4.11 4.01
C PHE A 115 -19.51 3.33 3.77
N LEU A 116 -20.63 4.03 3.66
CA LEU A 116 -21.92 3.42 3.31
C LEU A 116 -22.18 3.60 1.81
N TYR A 117 -22.21 2.50 1.09
CA TYR A 117 -22.57 2.45 -0.32
C TYR A 117 -24.08 2.28 -0.48
N SER A 118 -24.65 3.04 -1.40
CA SER A 118 -26.08 3.08 -1.69
C SER A 118 -26.67 1.81 -2.30
N GLY A 119 -25.83 0.89 -2.79
CA GLY A 119 -26.25 -0.35 -3.45
C GLY A 119 -26.13 -0.34 -4.97
N CYS A 120 -26.14 0.82 -5.64
CA CYS A 120 -25.95 0.91 -7.09
C CYS A 120 -25.08 2.10 -7.53
N GLY A 121 -24.49 2.00 -8.72
CA GLY A 121 -23.60 3.02 -9.29
C GLY A 121 -22.27 3.15 -8.53
N GLY A 122 -21.79 4.39 -8.45
CA GLY A 122 -20.47 4.70 -7.90
C GLY A 122 -19.32 4.19 -8.77
N ASN A 123 -18.12 4.19 -8.19
CA ASN A 123 -16.90 3.79 -8.89
C ASN A 123 -16.25 2.53 -8.30
N SER A 124 -15.10 2.15 -8.84
CA SER A 124 -14.36 0.94 -8.47
C SER A 124 -13.54 1.05 -7.18
N ASN A 125 -13.40 2.23 -6.57
CA ASN A 125 -12.75 2.38 -5.26
C ASN A 125 -13.71 1.94 -4.14
N LYS A 126 -14.12 0.68 -4.20
CA LYS A 126 -15.18 0.09 -3.39
C LYS A 126 -14.92 -1.40 -3.24
N PHE A 127 -14.63 -1.83 -2.02
CA PHE A 127 -14.20 -3.17 -1.66
C PHE A 127 -15.07 -3.73 -0.54
N SER A 128 -15.24 -5.04 -0.52
CA SER A 128 -16.07 -5.73 0.48
C SER A 128 -15.43 -5.75 1.86
N SER A 129 -14.09 -5.69 1.93
CA SER A 129 -13.34 -5.73 3.17
C SER A 129 -12.14 -4.77 3.16
N CYS A 130 -11.70 -4.38 4.36
CA CYS A 130 -10.48 -3.59 4.52
C CYS A 130 -9.26 -4.33 3.95
N GLN A 131 -9.17 -5.65 4.14
CA GLN A 131 -8.01 -6.43 3.68
C GLN A 131 -7.93 -6.49 2.16
N GLU A 132 -9.06 -6.66 1.48
CA GLU A 132 -9.14 -6.60 0.02
C GLU A 132 -8.69 -5.22 -0.48
N CYS A 133 -9.20 -4.16 0.12
CA CYS A 133 -8.82 -2.78 -0.19
C CYS A 133 -7.32 -2.54 0.01
N MET A 134 -6.77 -2.90 1.16
CA MET A 134 -5.34 -2.70 1.47
C MET A 134 -4.46 -3.53 0.54
N SER A 135 -4.85 -4.77 0.25
CA SER A 135 -4.15 -5.63 -0.71
C SER A 135 -4.14 -5.02 -2.12
N ARG A 136 -5.25 -4.41 -2.56
CA ARG A 136 -5.33 -3.81 -3.89
C ARG A 136 -4.55 -2.50 -4.02
N CYS A 137 -4.53 -1.69 -2.96
CA CYS A 137 -4.14 -0.29 -3.06
C CYS A 137 -2.88 0.09 -2.27
N SER A 138 -2.48 -0.69 -1.26
CA SER A 138 -1.35 -0.38 -0.39
C SER A 138 -0.22 -1.39 -0.56
N GLY A 139 1.02 -0.90 -0.53
CA GLY A 139 2.23 -1.71 -0.38
C GLY A 139 2.61 -1.98 1.07
N ASP A 140 1.79 -1.56 2.04
CA ASP A 140 2.05 -1.80 3.47
C ASP A 140 1.79 -3.28 3.82
N TYR A 141 2.82 -3.96 4.32
CA TYR A 141 2.77 -5.37 4.69
C TYR A 141 2.03 -5.61 6.01
N HIS A 142 1.72 -4.57 6.80
CA HIS A 142 0.96 -4.67 8.04
C HIS A 142 -0.56 -4.53 7.85
N ALA A 143 -1.07 -4.77 6.64
CA ALA A 143 -2.49 -4.65 6.30
C ALA A 143 -3.43 -5.35 7.30
N ARG A 144 -3.11 -6.57 7.77
CA ARG A 144 -3.93 -7.31 8.76
C ARG A 144 -4.06 -6.54 10.09
N GLY A 145 -2.95 -5.99 10.59
CA GLY A 145 -2.93 -5.21 11.82
C GLY A 145 -3.74 -3.92 11.67
N ILE A 146 -3.45 -3.14 10.62
CA ILE A 146 -4.15 -1.88 10.30
C ILE A 146 -5.67 -2.13 10.17
N CYS A 147 -6.07 -3.14 9.41
CA CYS A 147 -7.48 -3.46 9.19
C CYS A 147 -8.20 -3.93 10.46
N LYS A 148 -7.52 -4.63 11.38
CA LYS A 148 -8.11 -4.99 12.67
C LYS A 148 -8.57 -3.76 13.44
N PHE A 149 -7.77 -2.69 13.46
CA PHE A 149 -8.14 -1.44 14.13
C PHE A 149 -9.22 -0.66 13.39
N LEU A 150 -9.09 -0.54 12.06
CA LEU A 150 -10.02 0.23 11.24
C LEU A 150 -11.42 -0.40 11.23
N THR A 151 -11.53 -1.72 11.09
CA THR A 151 -12.82 -2.43 11.10
C THR A 151 -13.52 -2.24 12.44
N ARG A 152 -12.78 -2.31 13.56
CA ARG A 152 -13.35 -2.02 14.89
C ARG A 152 -13.84 -0.59 15.02
N ARG A 153 -13.09 0.39 14.50
CA ARG A 153 -13.49 1.81 14.53
C ARG A 153 -14.74 2.05 13.69
N PHE A 154 -14.78 1.49 12.49
CA PHE A 154 -15.92 1.56 11.60
C PHE A 154 -17.15 0.91 12.24
N ALA A 155 -17.02 -0.31 12.76
CA ALA A 155 -18.11 -0.99 13.44
C ALA A 155 -18.68 -0.17 14.62
N LYS A 156 -17.81 0.43 15.44
CA LYS A 156 -18.22 1.33 16.53
C LYS A 156 -18.92 2.60 16.05
N GLN A 157 -18.69 3.05 14.82
CA GLN A 157 -19.35 4.25 14.29
C GLN A 157 -20.75 3.94 13.76
N PHE A 158 -20.96 2.74 13.20
CA PHE A 158 -22.21 2.39 12.50
C PHE A 158 -23.14 1.46 13.27
N TYR A 159 -22.61 0.51 14.06
CA TYR A 159 -23.41 -0.39 14.88
C TYR A 159 -23.68 0.15 16.29
N LYS A 160 -23.33 1.42 16.56
CA LYS A 160 -23.61 2.13 17.83
C LYS A 160 -24.87 2.98 17.81
N ARG A 161 -25.90 2.61 17.05
CA ARG A 161 -27.25 2.97 17.50
C ARG A 161 -27.57 2.03 18.68
N GLU A 162 -27.32 2.53 19.88
CA GLU A 162 -27.47 1.84 21.17
C GLU A 162 -28.90 1.30 21.39
N PRO A 163 -29.08 0.26 22.22
CA PRO A 163 -30.38 -0.04 22.79
C PRO A 163 -30.81 1.16 23.63
N THR A 164 -31.99 1.69 23.35
CA THR A 164 -32.63 2.70 24.17
C THR A 164 -32.57 2.30 25.64
N LYS A 165 -31.92 3.12 26.48
CA LYS A 165 -32.06 3.06 27.93
C LYS A 165 -33.52 3.35 28.29
N SER A 166 -34.40 2.36 28.27
CA SER A 166 -35.58 2.35 29.14
C SER A 166 -35.22 1.53 30.35
N ARG A 167 -35.04 2.22 31.48
CA ARG A 167 -35.29 1.64 32.81
C ARG A 167 -36.63 0.92 32.75
N GLU A 168 -36.64 -0.41 32.77
CA GLU A 168 -37.68 -1.16 33.46
C GLU A 168 -37.13 -2.55 33.80
N SER A 169 -37.32 -2.90 35.07
CA SER A 169 -36.95 -4.16 35.67
C SER A 169 -37.94 -5.26 35.26
N ARG A 170 -37.49 -6.30 34.55
CA ARG A 170 -37.90 -7.71 34.74
C ARG A 170 -37.25 -8.71 33.75
N ARG A 171 -37.15 -9.95 34.22
CA ARG A 171 -36.61 -11.18 33.60
C ARG A 171 -37.31 -11.61 32.28
N PRO A 172 -36.71 -12.56 31.51
CA PRO A 172 -36.92 -12.73 30.07
C PRO A 172 -38.07 -13.68 29.72
N SER A 173 -38.64 -13.48 28.52
CA SER A 173 -39.39 -14.52 27.80
C SER A 173 -39.11 -14.43 26.31
N GLU A 174 -38.94 -15.60 25.71
CA GLU A 174 -38.67 -15.90 24.31
C GLU A 174 -39.62 -15.20 23.33
N SER A 175 -39.10 -14.73 22.19
CA SER A 175 -39.44 -15.24 20.84
C SER A 175 -38.93 -14.30 19.74
N GLU A 176 -38.04 -14.89 18.93
CA GLU A 176 -37.92 -14.77 17.47
C GLU A 176 -37.55 -13.43 16.80
N GLY A 177 -36.47 -13.50 16.01
CA GLY A 177 -36.04 -12.45 15.09
C GLY A 177 -34.69 -12.78 14.45
N ASN A 178 -34.61 -13.94 13.80
CA ASN A 178 -33.40 -14.51 13.22
C ASN A 178 -32.98 -13.74 11.96
N ILE A 179 -31.94 -12.91 12.05
CA ILE A 179 -31.17 -12.46 10.88
C ILE A 179 -29.75 -12.98 11.05
N ASN A 180 -29.46 -14.06 10.34
CA ASN A 180 -28.19 -14.75 10.33
C ASN A 180 -27.17 -13.92 9.51
N TYR A 181 -26.42 -13.06 10.19
CA TYR A 181 -25.09 -12.69 9.73
C TYR A 181 -24.08 -13.59 10.44
N PRO A 182 -23.02 -14.07 9.77
CA PRO A 182 -22.02 -14.92 10.41
C PRO A 182 -21.38 -14.16 11.57
N ILE A 183 -21.84 -14.47 12.78
CA ILE A 183 -21.20 -14.09 14.03
C ILE A 183 -19.94 -14.95 14.08
N LEU A 184 -18.80 -14.38 13.68
CA LEU A 184 -17.51 -14.97 14.09
C LEU A 184 -17.53 -15.00 15.62
N ASN A 185 -17.57 -16.21 16.18
CA ASN A 185 -17.75 -16.38 17.60
C ASN A 185 -16.45 -16.00 18.33
N ALA A 186 -16.54 -15.65 19.62
CA ALA A 186 -15.37 -15.30 20.42
C ALA A 186 -14.45 -16.50 20.74
N GLN A 187 -14.83 -17.72 20.35
CA GLN A 187 -14.04 -18.95 20.52
C GLN A 187 -13.13 -19.24 19.31
N GLU A 188 -13.44 -18.76 18.09
CA GLU A 188 -12.53 -18.79 16.93
C GLU A 188 -11.37 -17.79 17.08
N LEU A 189 -11.42 -16.90 18.06
CA LEU A 189 -10.34 -15.98 18.42
C LEU A 189 -9.30 -16.59 19.38
N ARG A 190 -9.41 -17.89 19.73
CA ARG A 190 -8.49 -18.55 20.67
C ARG A 190 -7.72 -19.75 20.12
N GLU A 191 -7.89 -20.13 18.85
CA GLU A 191 -7.12 -21.23 18.23
C GLU A 191 -6.06 -20.80 17.19
N GLU A 192 -5.73 -19.51 17.06
CA GLU A 192 -4.47 -19.05 16.42
C GLU A 192 -3.47 -18.48 17.44
N VAL A 193 -3.35 -19.14 18.59
CA VAL A 193 -2.12 -19.05 19.42
C VAL A 193 -1.50 -20.44 19.47
N GLY A 194 -1.16 -20.95 18.28
CA GLY A 194 -0.20 -22.03 18.10
C GLY A 194 1.18 -21.40 17.95
N GLU A 195 2.11 -21.86 18.78
CA GLU A 195 3.48 -21.39 18.91
C GLU A 195 4.24 -21.32 17.57
N GLY A 196 5.08 -20.29 17.40
CA GLY A 196 6.14 -20.28 16.39
C GLY A 196 6.06 -19.20 15.32
N TYR A 197 6.24 -17.93 15.69
CA TYR A 197 6.82 -16.95 14.77
C TYR A 197 7.94 -16.19 15.49
N PRO A 198 9.16 -16.12 14.90
CA PRO A 198 10.27 -15.42 15.52
C PRO A 198 9.98 -13.92 15.57
N SER A 199 10.27 -13.31 16.73
CA SER A 199 10.26 -11.86 16.92
C SER A 199 11.00 -11.17 15.78
N PRO A 200 10.49 -10.05 15.22
CA PRO A 200 11.28 -9.24 14.32
C PRO A 200 12.50 -8.75 15.11
N SER A 201 13.69 -9.19 14.70
CA SER A 201 14.95 -8.70 15.24
C SER A 201 14.96 -7.18 15.12
N ARG A 202 15.20 -6.51 16.25
CA ARG A 202 15.47 -5.08 16.32
C ARG A 202 16.56 -4.77 15.27
N PRO A 203 16.39 -3.78 14.39
CA PRO A 203 17.47 -3.37 13.50
C PRO A 203 18.70 -3.06 14.37
N SER A 204 19.81 -3.72 14.08
CA SER A 204 21.10 -3.36 14.66
C SER A 204 21.32 -1.86 14.40
N LEU A 205 21.52 -1.11 15.47
CA LEU A 205 22.04 0.25 15.37
C LEU A 205 23.36 0.16 14.57
N PRO A 206 23.59 1.05 13.59
CA PRO A 206 24.91 1.14 12.97
C PRO A 206 25.96 1.40 14.06
N PRO A 207 27.19 0.87 13.92
CA PRO A 207 28.26 1.18 14.85
C PRO A 207 28.40 2.69 14.96
N ARG A 208 28.48 3.17 16.20
CA ARG A 208 28.81 4.54 16.53
C ARG A 208 30.09 4.90 15.78
N LEU A 209 30.05 5.96 14.98
CA LEU A 209 31.24 6.59 14.42
C LEU A 209 32.03 7.22 15.58
N GLU A 210 32.79 6.40 16.32
CA GLU A 210 33.74 6.88 17.33
C GLU A 210 35.21 6.74 16.92
N ASP A 211 35.51 6.41 15.66
CA ASP A 211 36.91 6.34 15.17
C ASP A 211 37.27 7.43 14.14
N SER A 212 36.53 8.54 14.08
CA SER A 212 36.95 9.72 13.29
C SER A 212 37.58 10.83 14.14
N VAL A 213 37.78 10.64 15.44
CA VAL A 213 38.42 11.65 16.30
C VAL A 213 39.92 11.39 16.50
N GLU A 214 40.41 10.16 16.29
CA GLU A 214 41.84 9.83 16.46
C GLU A 214 42.73 10.17 15.24
N ASN A 215 42.21 10.88 14.23
CA ASN A 215 43.04 11.40 13.11
C ASN A 215 43.10 12.93 13.04
N SER A 216 42.65 13.63 14.10
CA SER A 216 42.77 15.09 14.23
C SER A 216 43.66 15.54 15.40
N ARG A 217 44.18 14.59 16.20
CA ARG A 217 45.16 14.87 17.27
C ARG A 217 46.61 14.63 16.90
N ASN A 218 46.91 14.10 15.70
CA ASN A 218 48.29 13.86 15.25
C ASN A 218 48.79 14.84 14.17
N ARG A 219 48.22 16.05 14.09
CA ARG A 219 48.72 17.17 13.26
C ARG A 219 48.91 18.48 14.05
N ARG A 220 49.30 18.40 15.33
CA ARG A 220 49.75 19.59 16.09
C ARG A 220 50.96 19.24 16.96
N GLY A 221 52.12 19.77 16.54
CA GLY A 221 53.44 19.66 17.18
C GLY A 221 54.40 18.97 16.20
N TRP A 222 55.41 19.61 15.59
CA TRP A 222 56.36 20.56 16.14
C TRP A 222 56.76 21.64 15.11
N THR A 223 56.59 22.92 15.45
CA THR A 223 57.52 23.99 15.05
C THR A 223 57.59 24.99 16.19
N LYS A 224 58.57 24.81 17.09
CA LYS A 224 59.25 25.90 17.78
C LYS A 224 60.65 25.42 18.22
N GLY A 225 61.65 25.91 17.50
CA GLY A 225 63.03 26.00 17.94
C GLY A 225 63.57 27.29 17.34
N GLY A 226 63.42 28.39 18.08
CA GLY A 226 64.11 29.64 17.81
C GLY A 226 65.34 29.72 18.71
N GLY A 227 66.45 30.13 18.13
CA GLY A 227 67.76 30.35 18.73
C GLY A 227 68.72 30.74 17.62
#